data_AF-A0AAN7V244-F1
#
_entry.id   AF-A0AAN7V244-F1
#
_cell.length_a   1.000
_cell.length_b   1.000
_cell.length_c   1.000
_cell.angle_alpha   90.00
_cell.angle_beta   90.00
_cell.angle_gamma   90.00
#
_symmetry.space_group_name_H-M   'P 1'
#
loop_
_entity.id
_entity.type
_entity.pdbx_description
1 polymer ?
#
loop_
_entity_poly.entity_id
_entity_poly.type
_entity_poly.pdbx_seq_one_letter_code
_entity_poly.pdbx_strand_id
1 'polypeptide(L)'
;MSAPQHTSPPVQGQFAWLHAIGATPEAVATLNDQPYVFFVLVAGLVICILEGLFIWYIHFATMKPEQKKAKEDAKKKKAEKKSGGKPPAQR
;
A
#
# COMPACT_ATOMS: atom_id res chain seq x y z
N MET A 1 -40.44 28.29 -4.67
CA MET A 1 -39.87 27.46 -5.75
C MET A 1 -38.86 26.53 -5.09
N SER A 2 -39.24 25.29 -4.81
CA SER A 2 -38.37 24.34 -4.12
C SER A 2 -37.34 23.78 -5.10
N ALA A 3 -36.06 23.84 -4.74
CA ALA A 3 -34.97 23.31 -5.55
C ALA A 3 -35.14 21.80 -5.76
N PRO A 4 -34.81 21.25 -6.94
CA PRO A 4 -34.80 19.82 -7.15
C PRO A 4 -33.74 19.18 -6.24
N GLN A 5 -34.19 18.32 -5.33
CA GLN A 5 -33.31 17.50 -4.51
C GLN A 5 -32.60 16.50 -5.44
N HIS A 6 -31.29 16.66 -5.63
CA HIS A 6 -30.47 15.68 -6.33
C HIS A 6 -30.33 14.45 -5.44
N THR A 7 -31.35 13.59 -5.47
CA THR A 7 -31.24 12.24 -4.93
C THR A 7 -30.48 11.42 -5.96
N SER A 8 -29.20 11.18 -5.72
CA SER A 8 -28.42 10.28 -6.57
C SER A 8 -29.13 8.91 -6.60
N PRO A 9 -29.32 8.30 -7.77
CA PRO A 9 -29.93 6.98 -7.86
C PRO A 9 -29.11 5.97 -7.05
N PRO A 10 -29.75 4.91 -6.53
CA PRO A 10 -29.02 3.86 -5.81
C PRO A 10 -27.87 3.35 -6.68
N VAL A 11 -26.66 3.36 -6.13
CA VAL A 11 -25.46 2.89 -6.82
C VAL A 11 -25.61 1.39 -7.06
N GLN A 12 -25.81 0.99 -8.31
CA GLN A 12 -26.04 -0.38 -8.75
C GLN A 12 -24.90 -0.82 -9.68
N GLY A 13 -24.67 -2.13 -9.80
CA GLY A 13 -23.64 -2.71 -10.70
C GLY A 13 -22.45 -3.33 -9.98
N GLN A 14 -21.54 -3.93 -10.76
CA GLN A 14 -20.39 -4.71 -10.29
C GLN A 14 -19.47 -3.91 -9.36
N PHE A 15 -19.37 -2.60 -9.55
CA PHE A 15 -18.50 -1.72 -8.77
C PHE A 15 -19.21 -0.96 -7.64
N ALA A 16 -20.45 -1.29 -7.30
CA ALA A 16 -21.22 -0.62 -6.24
C ALA A 16 -20.54 -0.63 -4.87
N TRP A 17 -19.71 -1.64 -4.58
CA TRP A 17 -18.92 -1.73 -3.36
C TRP A 17 -17.84 -0.64 -3.24
N LEU A 18 -17.39 -0.03 -4.34
CA LEU A 18 -16.44 1.10 -4.29
C LEU A 18 -17.06 2.32 -3.57
N HIS A 19 -18.37 2.46 -3.59
CA HIS A 19 -19.07 3.49 -2.81
C HIS A 19 -18.85 3.31 -1.30
N ALA A 20 -18.74 2.07 -0.82
CA ALA A 20 -18.43 1.80 0.60
C ALA A 20 -17.01 2.20 1.00
N ILE A 21 -16.12 2.38 0.02
CA ILE A 21 -14.71 2.79 0.21
C ILE A 21 -14.55 4.30 -0.08
N GLY A 22 -15.65 5.00 -0.40
CA GLY A 22 -15.67 6.45 -0.61
C GLY A 22 -15.62 6.89 -2.07
N ALA A 23 -15.86 6.01 -3.04
CA ALA A 23 -16.01 6.42 -4.43
C ALA A 23 -17.32 7.19 -4.65
N THR A 24 -17.25 8.27 -5.43
CA THR A 24 -18.45 9.03 -5.80
C THR A 24 -19.38 8.20 -6.69
N PRO A 25 -20.70 8.42 -6.65
CA PRO A 25 -21.65 7.72 -7.53
C PRO A 25 -21.29 7.81 -9.01
N GLU A 26 -20.74 8.96 -9.44
CA GLU A 26 -20.28 9.22 -10.82
C GLU A 26 -19.08 8.34 -11.19
N ALA A 27 -18.12 8.19 -10.28
CA ALA A 27 -16.97 7.32 -10.48
C ALA A 27 -17.42 5.86 -10.58
N VAL A 28 -18.37 5.44 -9.74
CA VAL A 28 -18.91 4.08 -9.81
C VAL A 28 -19.70 3.85 -11.10
N ALA A 29 -20.49 4.83 -11.56
CA ALA A 29 -21.19 4.76 -12.83
C ALA A 29 -20.20 4.61 -14.00
N THR A 30 -19.14 5.44 -14.03
CA THR A 30 -18.10 5.40 -15.07
C THR A 30 -17.39 4.04 -15.11
N LEU A 31 -17.09 3.47 -13.95
CA LEU A 31 -16.44 2.16 -13.85
C LEU A 31 -17.38 1.02 -14.28
N ASN A 32 -18.68 1.12 -13.99
CA ASN A 32 -19.67 0.15 -14.47
C ASN A 32 -19.90 0.26 -15.98
N ASP A 33 -19.90 1.46 -16.55
CA ASP A 33 -20.02 1.69 -17.99
C ASP A 33 -18.78 1.21 -18.75
N GLN A 34 -17.61 1.35 -18.13
CA GLN A 34 -16.32 1.02 -18.73
C GLN A 34 -15.47 0.16 -17.80
N PRO A 35 -15.81 -1.13 -17.63
CA PRO A 35 -15.09 -2.02 -16.73
C PRO A 35 -13.61 -2.16 -17.07
N TYR A 36 -13.21 -1.98 -18.34
CA TYR A 36 -11.80 -2.01 -18.74
C TYR A 36 -10.97 -0.87 -18.11
N VAL A 37 -11.58 0.29 -17.83
CA VAL A 37 -10.88 1.44 -17.21
C VAL A 37 -10.42 1.07 -15.80
N PHE A 38 -11.24 0.33 -15.05
CA PHE A 38 -10.85 -0.20 -13.74
C PHE A 38 -9.57 -1.05 -13.84
N PHE A 39 -9.51 -1.98 -14.80
CA PHE A 39 -8.35 -2.85 -14.98
C PHE A 39 -7.09 -2.08 -15.38
N VAL A 40 -7.22 -1.05 -16.22
CA VAL A 40 -6.08 -0.19 -16.59
C VAL A 40 -5.54 0.57 -15.38
N LEU A 41 -6.42 1.13 -14.54
CA LEU A 41 -6.03 1.82 -13.31
C LEU A 41 -5.31 0.86 -12.33
N VAL A 42 -5.84 -0.34 -12.15
CA VAL A 42 -5.21 -1.37 -11.31
C VAL A 42 -3.87 -1.83 -11.90
N ALA A 43 -3.80 -2.05 -13.21
CA ALA A 43 -2.55 -2.43 -13.88
C ALA A 43 -1.48 -1.35 -13.74
N GLY A 44 -1.84 -0.07 -13.91
CA GLY A 44 -0.95 1.06 -13.68
C GLY A 44 -0.42 1.10 -12.25
N LEU A 45 -1.29 0.91 -11.25
CA LEU A 45 -0.90 0.84 -9.84
C LEU A 45 0.09 -0.30 -9.58
N VAL A 46 -0.16 -1.49 -10.13
CA VAL A 46 0.74 -2.64 -10.01
C VAL A 46 2.09 -2.36 -10.65
N ILE A 47 2.14 -1.75 -11.83
CA ILE A 47 3.38 -1.36 -12.50
C ILE A 47 4.17 -0.37 -11.63
N CYS A 48 3.53 0.68 -11.09
CA CYS A 48 4.21 1.63 -10.22
C CYS A 48 4.79 0.97 -8.94
N ILE A 49 4.06 0.01 -8.36
CA ILE A 49 4.57 -0.76 -7.21
C ILE A 49 5.77 -1.62 -7.63
N LEU A 50 5.69 -2.30 -8.77
CA LEU A 50 6.79 -3.11 -9.30
C LEU A 50 8.03 -2.26 -9.60
N GLU A 51 7.86 -1.07 -10.18
CA GLU A 51 8.95 -0.11 -10.40
C GLU A 51 9.57 0.34 -9.08
N GLY A 52 8.76 0.70 -8.08
CA GLY A 52 9.25 1.06 -6.75
C GLY A 52 10.04 -0.06 -6.08
N LEU A 53 9.55 -1.30 -6.18
CA LEU A 53 10.25 -2.49 -5.68
C LEU A 53 11.52 -2.80 -6.45
N PHE A 54 11.51 -2.62 -7.78
CA PHE A 54 12.67 -2.83 -8.63
C PHE A 54 13.78 -1.82 -8.32
N ILE A 55 13.43 -0.55 -8.16
CA ILE A 55 14.36 0.51 -7.73
C ILE A 55 14.88 0.21 -6.32
N TRP A 56 14.01 -0.21 -5.40
CA TRP A 56 14.43 -0.60 -4.04
C TRP A 56 15.38 -1.80 -4.05
N TYR A 57 15.13 -2.79 -4.89
CA TYR A 57 15.98 -3.97 -5.05
C TYR A 57 17.35 -3.58 -5.62
N ILE A 58 17.39 -2.76 -6.67
CA ILE A 58 18.64 -2.25 -7.24
C ILE A 58 19.38 -1.41 -6.19
N HIS A 59 18.68 -0.54 -5.47
CA HIS A 59 19.26 0.26 -4.41
C HIS A 59 19.91 -0.62 -3.33
N PHE A 60 19.22 -1.68 -2.88
CA PHE A 60 19.74 -2.64 -1.92
C PHE A 60 20.94 -3.44 -2.46
N ALA A 61 20.89 -3.88 -3.72
CA ALA A 61 21.96 -4.62 -4.36
C ALA A 61 23.24 -3.77 -4.50
N THR A 62 23.08 -2.51 -4.90
CA THR A 62 24.15 -1.53 -5.14
C THR A 62 24.69 -0.85 -3.88
N MET A 63 24.04 -1.00 -2.71
CA MET A 63 24.64 -0.53 -1.46
C MET A 63 26.01 -1.18 -1.27
N LYS A 64 27.04 -0.34 -1.06
CA LYS A 64 28.44 -0.76 -0.92
C LYS A 64 28.57 -1.90 0.12
N PRO A 65 29.43 -2.89 -0.10
CA PRO A 65 29.64 -4.00 0.84
C PRO A 65 30.01 -3.54 2.26
N GLU A 66 30.69 -2.39 2.41
CA GLU A 66 30.95 -1.76 3.72
C GLU A 66 29.67 -1.37 4.48
N GLN A 67 28.63 -0.89 3.79
CA GLN A 67 27.35 -0.52 4.42
C GLN A 67 26.51 -1.75 4.80
N LYS A 68 26.71 -2.88 4.12
CA LYS A 68 26.06 -4.16 4.47
C LYS A 68 26.64 -4.70 5.79
N LYS A 69 27.98 -4.68 5.94
CA LYS A 69 28.64 -5.07 7.21
C LYS A 69 28.22 -4.18 8.38
N ALA A 70 28.18 -2.86 8.19
CA ALA A 70 27.73 -1.94 9.24
C ALA A 70 26.26 -2.20 9.67
N LYS A 71 25.36 -2.56 8.74
CA LYS A 71 23.98 -2.93 9.06
C LYS A 71 23.86 -4.28 9.76
N GLU A 72 24.70 -5.26 9.40
CA GLU A 72 24.77 -6.56 10.09
C GLU A 72 25.32 -6.42 11.52
N ASP A 73 26.39 -5.63 11.70
CA ASP A 73 26.97 -5.36 13.01
C ASP A 73 26.01 -4.56 13.91
N ALA A 74 25.26 -3.61 13.33
CA ALA A 74 24.21 -2.89 14.04
C ALA A 74 23.02 -3.80 14.43
N LYS A 75 22.65 -4.76 13.57
CA LYS A 75 21.63 -5.78 13.89
C LYS A 75 22.10 -6.73 14.99
N LYS A 76 23.35 -7.21 14.94
CA LYS A 76 23.95 -8.07 15.98
C LYS A 76 24.01 -7.36 17.33
N LYS A 77 24.50 -6.11 17.39
CA LYS A 77 24.54 -5.31 18.61
C LYS A 77 23.14 -5.06 19.22
N LYS A 78 22.10 -4.90 18.40
CA LYS A 78 20.72 -4.78 18.89
C LYS A 78 20.15 -6.11 19.39
N ALA A 79 20.54 -7.23 18.80
CA ALA A 79 20.13 -8.56 19.25
C ALA A 79 20.78 -8.93 20.61
N GLU A 80 22.08 -8.68 20.78
CA GLU A 80 22.78 -8.87 22.06
C GLU A 80 22.22 -7.99 23.18
N LYS A 81 21.86 -6.73 22.87
CA LYS A 81 21.24 -5.83 23.84
C LYS A 81 19.82 -6.26 24.25
N LYS A 82 19.13 -7.06 23.42
CA LYS A 82 17.83 -7.68 23.76
C LYS A 82 17.98 -8.99 24.53
N SER A 83 19.06 -9.75 24.35
CA SER A 83 19.29 -11.01 25.08
C SER A 83 19.95 -10.82 26.45
N GLY A 84 20.59 -9.67 26.73
CA GLY A 84 21.22 -9.35 28.01
C GLY A 84 20.30 -8.79 29.11
N GLY A 85 18.98 -8.77 28.90
CA GLY A 85 18.00 -8.04 29.73
C GLY A 85 17.35 -8.81 30.88
N LYS A 86 17.97 -9.85 31.44
CA LYS A 86 17.51 -10.43 32.72
C LYS A 86 18.63 -10.39 33.76
N PRO A 87 18.55 -9.52 34.79
CA PRO A 87 19.51 -9.55 35.88
C PRO A 87 19.37 -10.88 36.65
N PRO A 88 20.48 -11.48 37.10
CA PRO A 88 20.50 -12.76 37.82
C PRO A 88 20.08 -12.60 39.29
N ALA A 89 18.90 -12.01 39.55
CA ALA A 89 18.41 -11.71 40.90
C ALA A 89 16.97 -12.18 41.13
N GLN A 90 16.56 -13.27 40.47
CA GLN A 90 15.34 -13.99 40.82
C GLN A 90 15.58 -15.49 40.61
N ARG A 91 16.28 -16.09 41.57
CA ARG A 91 16.31 -17.52 41.85
C ARG A 91 15.92 -17.72 43.30
#